data_AF-A0AAW1PLZ7-F1
#
_entry.id   AF-A0AAW1PLZ7-F1
#
_cell.length_a   1.000
_cell.length_b   1.000
_cell.length_c   1.000
_cell.angle_alpha   90.00
_cell.angle_beta   90.00
_cell.angle_gamma   90.00
#
_symmetry.space_group_name_H-M   'P 1'
#
loop_
_entity.id
_entity.type
_entity.pdbx_description
1 polymer ?
#
loop_
_entity_poly.entity_id
_entity_poly.type
_entity_poly.pdbx_seq_one_letter_code
_entity_poly.pdbx_strand_id
1 'polypeptide(L)' 'MFIHEFLRGFIRANMEDNKERRASFRKHVTETKALSDKIKANWVQPTKPYGFWQSGPANVKYTSHLKEPHTFDRGLKPSS' A
#
# COMPACT_ATOMS: atom_id res chain seq x y z
N MET A 1 12.73 43.47 -38.96
CA MET A 1 11.98 42.55 -38.08
C MET A 1 11.93 41.13 -38.66
N PHE A 2 13.07 40.51 -39.01
CA PHE A 2 13.09 39.21 -39.70
C PHE A 2 13.12 38.02 -38.73
N ILE A 3 13.84 38.19 -37.62
CA ILE A 3 14.03 37.17 -36.58
C ILE A 3 12.71 36.76 -35.92
N HIS A 4 11.83 37.73 -35.66
CA HIS A 4 10.53 37.49 -35.00
C HIS A 4 9.59 36.62 -35.83
N GLU A 5 9.61 36.77 -37.15
CA GLU A 5 8.75 36.04 -38.08
C GLU A 5 9.27 34.61 -38.30
N PHE A 6 10.59 34.46 -38.39
CA PHE A 6 11.26 33.17 -38.39
C PHE A 6 11.03 32.37 -37.09
N LEU A 7 11.19 33.00 -35.92
CA LEU A 7 10.93 32.34 -34.63
C LEU A 7 9.47 31.89 -34.52
N ARG A 8 8.50 32.68 -35.01
CA ARG A 8 7.09 32.26 -35.02
C ARG A 8 6.85 31.05 -35.91
N GLY A 9 7.43 31.00 -37.11
CA GLY A 9 7.32 29.84 -38.01
C GLY A 9 7.98 28.60 -37.42
N PHE A 10 9.19 28.76 -36.85
CA PHE A 10 9.96 27.68 -36.25
C PHE A 10 9.26 27.09 -35.01
N ILE A 11 8.81 27.93 -34.08
CA ILE A 11 8.08 27.48 -32.89
C ILE A 11 6.78 26.79 -33.29
N ARG A 12 6.07 27.32 -34.30
CA ARG A 12 4.79 26.74 -34.77
C ARG A 12 4.96 25.40 -35.48
N ALA A 13 6.08 25.18 -36.16
CA ALA A 13 6.44 23.89 -36.77
C ALA A 13 6.90 22.85 -35.74
N ASN A 14 7.47 23.30 -34.61
CA ASN A 14 7.94 22.43 -33.52
C ASN A 14 6.89 22.23 -32.39
N MET A 15 5.75 22.91 -32.44
CA MET A 15 4.63 22.59 -31.56
C MET A 15 3.99 21.29 -32.05
N GLU A 16 4.12 20.22 -31.26
CA GLU A 16 3.36 18.97 -31.45
C GLU A 16 1.90 19.28 -31.82
N ASP A 17 1.33 18.53 -32.77
CA ASP A 17 -0.07 18.69 -33.12
C ASP A 17 -0.92 18.53 -31.84
N ASN A 18 -1.77 19.53 -31.59
CA ASN A 18 -2.65 19.57 -30.42
C ASN A 18 -3.50 18.29 -30.28
N LYS A 19 -3.78 17.60 -31.39
CA LYS A 19 -4.51 16.33 -31.38
C LYS A 19 -3.69 15.19 -30.79
N GLU A 20 -2.42 15.07 -31.19
CA GLU A 20 -1.50 14.02 -30.72
C GLU A 20 -1.19 14.20 -29.24
N ARG A 21 -0.91 15.43 -28.82
CA ARG A 21 -0.69 15.76 -27.40
C ARG A 21 -1.92 15.42 -26.55
N ARG A 22 -3.13 15.75 -27.02
CA ARG A 22 -4.38 15.39 -26.31
C ARG A 22 -4.59 13.88 -26.29
N ALA A 23 -4.23 13.15 -27.34
CA ALA A 23 -4.32 11.69 -27.36
C ALA A 23 -3.35 11.03 -26.37
N SER A 24 -2.10 11.50 -26.35
CA SER A 24 -1.07 11.06 -25.39
C SER A 24 -1.49 11.34 -23.95
N PHE A 25 -2.00 12.54 -23.67
CA PHE A 25 -2.51 12.88 -22.34
C PHE A 25 -3.69 12.00 -21.91
N ARG A 26 -4.66 11.76 -22.80
CA ARG A 26 -5.77 10.84 -22.50
C ARG A 26 -5.28 9.44 -22.22
N LYS A 27 -4.33 8.92 -23.01
CA LYS A 27 -3.72 7.61 -22.80
C LYS A 27 -3.06 7.53 -21.42
N HIS A 28 -2.27 8.53 -21.05
CA HIS A 28 -1.63 8.60 -19.74
C HIS A 28 -2.65 8.60 -18.58
N VAL A 29 -3.71 9.40 -18.68
CA VAL A 29 -4.79 9.43 -17.68
C VAL A 29 -5.48 8.06 -17.57
N THR A 30 -5.72 7.37 -18.69
CA THR A 30 -6.32 6.02 -18.65
C THR A 30 -5.40 4.98 -18.01
N GLU A 31 -4.11 5.03 -18.29
CA GLU A 31 -3.12 4.11 -17.73
C GLU A 31 -2.94 4.32 -16.22
N THR A 32 -2.83 5.57 -15.78
CA THR A 32 -2.71 5.91 -14.36
C THR A 32 -3.96 5.50 -13.57
N LYS A 33 -5.15 5.68 -14.14
CA LYS A 33 -6.39 5.18 -13.54
C LYS A 33 -6.37 3.66 -13.39
N ALA A 34 -6.01 2.92 -14.44
CA ALA A 34 -5.93 1.47 -14.40
C ALA A 34 -4.92 0.95 -13.37
N LEU A 35 -3.78 1.64 -13.21
CA LEU A 35 -2.80 1.32 -12.16
C LEU A 35 -3.36 1.56 -10.75
N SER A 36 -4.06 2.68 -10.55
CA SER A 36 -4.70 2.99 -9.27
C SER A 36 -5.74 1.93 -8.88
N ASP A 37 -6.55 1.48 -9.83
CA ASP A 37 -7.59 0.49 -9.57
C ASP A 37 -6.99 -0.88 -9.21
N LYS A 38 -5.86 -1.28 -9.82
CA LYS A 38 -5.11 -2.48 -9.42
C LYS A 38 -4.57 -2.38 -8.00
N ILE A 39 -4.01 -1.23 -7.63
CA ILE A 39 -3.47 -1.00 -6.27
C ILE A 39 -4.59 -1.04 -5.24
N LYS A 40 -5.75 -0.43 -5.53
CA LYS A 40 -6.93 -0.49 -4.66
C LYS A 40 -7.43 -1.91 -4.46
N ALA A 41 -7.46 -2.73 -5.52
CA ALA A 41 -7.82 -4.14 -5.41
C ALA A 41 -6.87 -4.91 -4.49
N ASN A 42 -5.56 -4.63 -4.58
CA ASN A 42 -4.56 -5.23 -3.69
C ASN A 42 -4.67 -4.70 -2.26
N TRP A 43 -5.13 -3.47 -2.05
CA TRP A 43 -5.37 -2.91 -0.72
C TRP A 43 -6.56 -3.53 0.01
N VAL A 44 -7.54 -4.08 -0.71
CA VAL A 44 -8.65 -4.83 -0.10
C VAL A 44 -8.16 -6.15 0.49
N GLN A 45 -7.02 -6.67 0.02
CA GLN A 45 -6.41 -7.82 0.67
C GLN A 45 -5.95 -7.39 2.06
N PRO A 46 -6.44 -8.02 3.14
CA PRO A 46 -5.97 -7.68 4.48
C PRO A 46 -4.46 -7.91 4.48
N THR A 47 -3.68 -6.85 4.77
CA THR A 47 -2.19 -6.83 4.85
C THR A 47 -1.60 -7.84 5.83
N LYS A 48 -2.50 -8.59 6.47
CA LYS A 48 -2.31 -9.53 7.54
C LYS A 48 -3.69 -10.18 7.69
N PRO A 49 -3.96 -11.40 7.18
CA PRO A 49 -5.24 -12.05 7.43
C PRO A 49 -5.44 -12.05 8.94
N TYR A 50 -6.51 -11.40 9.39
CA TYR A 50 -6.88 -11.28 10.79
C TYR A 50 -6.89 -12.71 11.36
N GLY A 51 -5.82 -13.11 12.07
CA GLY A 51 -5.61 -14.52 12.37
C GLY A 51 -4.15 -15.01 12.35
N PHE A 52 -3.24 -14.47 11.54
CA PHE A 52 -1.88 -15.05 11.47
C PHE A 52 -1.10 -14.90 12.80
N TRP A 53 -1.11 -13.71 13.40
CA TRP A 53 -0.51 -13.48 14.74
C TRP A 53 -1.44 -13.89 15.89
N GLN A 54 -2.71 -14.16 15.60
CA GLN A 54 -3.62 -14.81 16.55
C GLN A 54 -3.55 -16.34 16.45
N SER A 55 -2.74 -16.88 15.53
CA SER A 55 -2.63 -18.33 15.35
C SER A 55 -2.22 -18.97 16.67
N GLY A 56 -2.91 -20.06 17.01
CA GLY A 56 -2.64 -20.88 18.19
C GLY A 56 -1.15 -20.95 18.56
N PRO A 57 -0.23 -21.33 17.64
CA PRO A 57 1.21 -21.43 17.92
C PRO A 57 1.87 -20.12 18.38
N ALA A 58 1.49 -18.96 17.85
CA ALA A 58 2.07 -17.66 18.21
C ALA A 58 1.61 -17.18 19.60
N ASN A 59 0.44 -17.64 20.05
CA ASN A 59 -0.18 -17.22 21.31
C ASN A 59 -0.10 -18.27 22.44
N VAL A 60 0.43 -19.48 22.17
CA VAL A 60 0.51 -20.58 23.17
C VAL A 60 1.14 -20.12 24.46
N LYS A 61 2.29 -19.44 24.40
CA LYS A 61 3.05 -19.00 25.56
C LYS A 61 2.27 -18.00 26.44
N TYR A 62 1.46 -17.14 25.86
CA TYR A 62 0.66 -16.16 26.62
C TYR A 62 -0.60 -16.79 27.20
N THR A 63 -1.23 -17.71 26.47
CA THR A 63 -2.44 -18.42 26.92
C THR A 63 -2.19 -19.49 27.98
N SER A 64 -0.98 -20.07 28.04
CA SER A 64 -0.63 -21.10 29.03
C SER A 64 -0.54 -20.52 30.44
N HIS A 65 0.04 -19.31 30.60
CA HIS A 65 0.21 -18.66 31.90
C HIS A 65 -1.07 -18.03 32.46
N LEU A 66 -2.12 -17.87 31.63
CA LEU A 66 -3.43 -17.35 32.06
C LEU A 66 -4.35 -18.43 32.66
N LYS A 67 -4.03 -19.72 32.47
CA LYS A 67 -4.82 -20.85 33.01
C LYS A 67 -4.31 -21.36 34.35
N GLU A 68 -3.12 -20.96 34.79
CA GLU A 68 -2.62 -21.31 36.11
C GLU A 68 -3.28 -20.34 37.10
N PRO A 69 -4.27 -20.77 37.91
CA PRO A 69 -4.72 -19.95 39.01
C PRO A 69 -3.49 -19.69 39.88
N HIS A 70 -3.15 -18.43 40.10
CA HIS A 70 -2.04 -18.04 40.96
C HIS A 70 -2.31 -18.61 42.36
N THR A 71 -1.84 -19.81 42.65
CA THR A 71 -1.72 -20.32 44.00
C THR A 71 -0.56 -19.56 44.60
N PHE A 72 -0.90 -18.45 45.24
CA PHE A 72 -0.02 -17.71 46.11
C PHE A 72 0.38 -18.63 47.27
N ASP A 73 1.43 -19.43 47.05
CA ASP A 73 1.99 -20.33 48.06
C ASP A 73 2.63 -19.48 49.17
N ARG A 74 1.84 -19.19 50.20
CA ARG A 74 2.38 -18.82 51.51
C ARG A 74 3.00 -20.08 52.09
N GLY A 75 4.33 -20.06 52.14
CA GLY A 75 5.15 -21.20 52.52
C GLY A 75 4.69 -21.89 53.80
N LEU A 76 4.48 -23.20 53.68
CA LEU A 76 4.48 -24.15 54.78
C LEU A 76 5.23 -25.40 54.26
N LYS A 77 6.39 -25.67 54.85
CA LYS A 77 7.17 -26.89 54.58
C LYS A 77 6.33 -28.13 54.91
N PRO A 78 6.40 -29.20 54.11
CA PRO A 78 5.74 -30.45 54.47
C PRO A 78 6.49 -31.10 55.64
N SER A 79 5.77 -31.35 56.73
CA SER A 79 6.17 -32.24 57.81
C SER A 79 5.79 -33.68 57.48
N SER A 80 6.73 -34.59 57.77
CA SER A 80 6.63 -36.06 57.79
C SER A 80 6.74 -36.78 56.46
#